data_AF-A0A0N0VFC5-F1
#
_entry.id   AF-A0A0N0VFC5-F1
#
_cell.length_a   1.000
_cell.length_b   1.000
_cell.length_c   1.000
_cell.angle_alpha   90.00
_cell.angle_beta   90.00
_cell.angle_gamma   90.00
#
_symmetry.space_group_name_H-M   'P 1'
#
loop_
_entity.id
_entity.type
_entity.pdbx_description
1 polymer ?
#
loop_
_entity_poly.entity_id
_entity_poly.type
_entity_poly.pdbx_seq_one_letter_code
_entity_poly.pdbx_strand_id
1 'polypeptide(L)'
;MPRAYYRPFTAYEEAVGFHAARRNAYILCAFFFGGLILKGVLTLNYSSVANPYKGAALEEDPRYQELLEKRLTLAESLSTQESMRRAMHARRSAPPA
;
A
#
# COMPACT_ATOMS: atom_id res chain seq x y z
N MET A 1 -5.76 -64.13 1.61
CA MET A 1 -4.52 -63.40 1.25
C MET A 1 -4.75 -61.92 1.48
N PRO A 2 -4.01 -61.22 2.37
CA PRO A 2 -4.24 -59.80 2.60
C PRO A 2 -3.65 -59.00 1.43
N ARG A 3 -4.49 -58.20 0.76
CA ARG A 3 -4.06 -57.22 -0.25
C ARG A 3 -3.43 -56.03 0.46
N ALA A 4 -2.10 -56.02 0.58
CA ALA A 4 -1.36 -54.84 1.00
C ALA A 4 -1.41 -53.80 -0.13
N TYR A 5 -2.38 -52.88 -0.05
CA TYR A 5 -2.38 -51.66 -0.83
C TYR A 5 -1.20 -50.80 -0.37
N TYR A 6 -0.07 -50.87 -1.09
CA TYR A 6 1.07 -49.99 -0.90
C TYR A 6 0.66 -48.59 -1.37
N ARG A 7 0.10 -47.78 -0.48
CA ARG A 7 -0.11 -46.36 -0.75
C ARG A 7 1.28 -45.71 -0.71
N PRO A 8 1.76 -45.04 -1.77
CA PRO A 8 3.09 -44.45 -1.74
C PRO A 8 3.10 -43.38 -0.65
N PHE A 9 3.85 -43.67 0.43
CA PHE A 9 4.12 -42.67 1.45
C PHE A 9 5.03 -41.62 0.83
N THR A 10 4.72 -40.35 1.07
CA THR A 10 5.66 -39.28 0.72
C THR A 10 6.89 -39.38 1.61
N ALA A 11 8.08 -38.97 1.12
CA ALA A 11 9.31 -38.98 1.93
C ALA A 11 9.15 -38.25 3.29
N TYR A 12 8.24 -37.28 3.35
CA TYR A 12 7.85 -36.58 4.57
C TYR A 12 7.00 -37.45 5.54
N GLU A 13 6.06 -38.24 5.01
CA GLU A 13 5.27 -39.18 5.81
C GLU A 13 6.13 -40.34 6.34
N GLU A 14 7.16 -40.76 5.62
CA GLU A 14 8.13 -41.76 6.08
C GLU A 14 9.00 -41.23 7.23
N ALA A 15 9.41 -39.97 7.18
CA ALA A 15 10.29 -39.36 8.19
C ALA A 15 9.55 -39.01 9.50
N VAL A 16 8.29 -38.58 9.42
CA VAL A 16 7.54 -38.05 10.59
C VAL A 16 6.41 -38.99 11.02
N GLY A 17 6.02 -39.95 10.18
CA GLY A 17 4.89 -40.83 10.38
C GLY A 17 3.56 -40.20 9.92
N PHE A 18 2.67 -41.03 9.37
CA PHE A 18 1.40 -40.61 8.76
C PHE A 18 0.51 -39.74 9.66
N HIS A 19 0.39 -40.09 10.95
CA HIS A 19 -0.43 -39.34 11.90
C HIS A 19 0.13 -37.94 12.20
N ALA A 20 1.45 -37.81 12.28
CA ALA A 20 2.11 -36.53 12.51
C ALA A 20 2.12 -35.67 11.25
N ALA A 21 2.34 -36.27 10.06
CA ALA A 21 2.23 -35.59 8.78
C ALA A 21 0.82 -34.99 8.58
N ARG A 22 -0.23 -35.75 8.91
CA ARG A 22 -1.62 -35.26 8.86
C ARG A 22 -1.87 -34.09 9.82
N ARG A 23 -1.37 -34.14 11.06
CA ARG A 23 -1.49 -33.03 12.02
C ARG A 23 -0.75 -31.78 11.55
N ASN A 24 0.46 -31.95 11.04
CA ASN A 24 1.30 -30.85 10.57
C ASN A 24 0.71 -30.17 9.33
N ALA A 25 0.05 -30.93 8.44
CA ALA A 25 -0.65 -30.37 7.29
C ALA A 25 -1.74 -29.37 7.72
N TYR A 26 -2.55 -29.69 8.73
CA TYR A 26 -3.57 -28.77 9.22
C TYR A 26 -2.97 -27.50 9.83
N ILE A 27 -1.85 -27.63 10.56
CA ILE A 27 -1.15 -26.48 11.14
C ILE A 27 -0.57 -25.59 10.04
N LEU A 28 0.09 -26.17 9.04
CA LEU A 28 0.62 -25.45 7.89
C LEU A 28 -0.48 -24.74 7.10
N CYS A 29 -1.59 -25.43 6.83
CA CYS A 29 -2.75 -24.82 6.18
C CYS A 29 -3.31 -23.67 7.02
N ALA A 30 -3.47 -23.84 8.34
CA ALA A 30 -3.96 -22.79 9.22
C ALA A 30 -3.05 -21.56 9.21
N PHE A 31 -1.72 -21.74 9.26
CA PHE A 31 -0.77 -20.63 9.16
C PHE A 31 -0.83 -19.95 7.80
N PHE A 32 -0.90 -20.72 6.71
CA PHE A 32 -0.95 -20.16 5.36
C PHE A 32 -2.23 -19.34 5.12
N PHE A 33 -3.40 -19.92 5.42
CA PHE A 33 -4.68 -19.23 5.27
C PHE A 33 -4.82 -18.07 6.26
N GLY A 34 -4.39 -18.24 7.51
CA GLY A 34 -4.38 -17.15 8.50
C GLY A 34 -3.50 -15.99 8.05
N GLY A 35 -2.31 -16.27 7.52
CA GLY A 35 -1.40 -15.27 6.96
C GLY A 35 -1.99 -14.56 5.74
N LEU A 36 -2.69 -15.29 4.86
CA LEU A 36 -3.38 -14.70 3.71
C LEU A 36 -4.52 -13.77 4.15
N ILE A 37 -5.32 -14.17 5.14
CA ILE A 37 -6.39 -13.33 5.70
C ILE A 37 -5.79 -12.07 6.34
N LEU A 38 -4.75 -12.23 7.17
CA LEU A 38 -4.06 -11.10 7.79
C LEU A 38 -3.50 -10.14 6.74
N LYS A 39 -2.85 -10.66 5.71
CA LYS A 39 -2.34 -9.86 4.58
C LYS A 39 -3.49 -9.12 3.89
N GLY A 40 -4.60 -9.80 3.61
CA GLY A 40 -5.79 -9.19 3.01
C GLY A 40 -6.32 -8.00 3.84
N VAL A 41 -6.52 -8.22 5.14
CA VAL A 41 -6.98 -7.17 6.08
C VAL A 41 -6.00 -6.00 6.15
N LEU A 42 -4.69 -6.27 6.21
CA LEU A 42 -3.67 -5.21 6.21
C LEU A 42 -3.67 -4.44 4.89
N THR A 43 -3.78 -5.13 3.74
CA THR A 43 -3.83 -4.46 2.45
C THR A 43 -5.08 -3.58 2.31
N LEU A 44 -6.25 -4.02 2.76
CA LEU A 44 -7.47 -3.21 2.72
C LEU A 44 -7.41 -1.99 3.65
N ASN A 45 -6.76 -2.11 4.80
CA ASN A 45 -6.68 -1.01 5.77
C ASN A 45 -5.57 -0.01 5.47
N TYR A 46 -4.45 -0.46 4.91
CA TYR A 46 -3.23 0.37 4.83
C TYR A 46 -2.70 0.58 3.40
N SER A 47 -3.11 -0.22 2.41
CA SER A 47 -2.67 0.02 1.04
C SER A 47 -3.49 1.14 0.42
N SER A 48 -2.81 2.22 0.03
CA SER A 48 -3.40 3.30 -0.78
C SER A 48 -3.86 2.81 -2.16
N VAL A 49 -3.26 1.73 -2.68
CA VAL A 49 -3.61 1.13 -3.98
C VAL A 49 -4.88 0.28 -3.88
N ALA A 50 -5.05 -0.48 -2.79
CA ALA A 50 -6.20 -1.37 -2.62
C ALA A 50 -7.44 -0.69 -2.00
N ASN A 51 -7.28 0.45 -1.32
CA ASN A 51 -8.37 1.20 -0.73
C ASN A 51 -8.39 2.66 -1.21
N PRO A 52 -8.95 2.92 -2.41
CA PRO A 52 -9.03 4.27 -2.97
C PRO A 52 -9.93 5.22 -2.17
N TYR A 53 -10.88 4.69 -1.40
CA TYR A 53 -11.81 5.48 -0.58
C TYR A 53 -11.15 6.08 0.66
N LYS A 54 -9.99 5.56 1.10
CA LYS A 54 -9.27 6.13 2.24
C LYS A 54 -8.67 7.52 1.94
N GLY A 55 -8.41 7.82 0.67
CA GLY A 55 -8.04 9.17 0.21
C GLY A 55 -9.20 10.16 0.27
N ALA A 56 -10.41 9.72 -0.11
CA ALA A 56 -11.62 10.55 -0.04
C ALA A 56 -11.95 10.98 1.41
N ALA A 57 -11.78 10.08 2.38
CA ALA A 57 -11.95 10.40 3.80
C ALA A 57 -10.95 11.45 4.33
N LEU A 58 -9.78 11.60 3.70
CA LEU A 58 -8.81 12.64 4.04
C LEU A 58 -9.18 13.98 3.38
N GLU A 59 -9.70 13.97 2.16
CA GLU A 59 -10.23 15.17 1.49
C GLU A 59 -11.47 15.73 2.17
N GLU A 60 -12.26 14.87 2.83
CA GLU A 60 -13.41 15.25 3.65
C GLU A 60 -13.02 15.80 5.04
N ASP A 61 -11.75 15.70 5.46
CA ASP A 61 -11.30 16.27 6.73
C ASP A 61 -11.16 17.81 6.61
N PRO A 62 -11.93 18.61 7.38
CA PRO A 62 -11.86 20.07 7.31
C PRO A 62 -10.46 20.62 7.62
N ARG A 63 -9.68 19.94 8.47
CA ARG A 63 -8.31 20.37 8.78
C ARG A 63 -7.38 20.17 7.59
N TYR A 64 -7.60 19.14 6.80
CA TYR A 64 -6.85 18.88 5.59
C TYR A 64 -7.17 19.93 4.52
N GLN A 65 -8.44 20.28 4.35
CA GLN A 65 -8.87 21.34 3.44
C GLN A 65 -8.27 22.70 3.80
N GLU A 66 -8.30 23.10 5.08
CA GLU A 66 -7.67 24.35 5.54
C GLU A 66 -6.17 24.39 5.24
N LEU A 67 -5.47 23.26 5.40
CA LEU A 67 -4.04 23.18 5.08
C LEU A 67 -3.77 23.22 3.57
N LEU A 68 -4.66 22.63 2.76
CA LEU A 68 -4.60 22.68 1.31
C LEU A 68 -4.79 24.12 0.81
N GLU A 69 -5.78 24.84 1.35
CA GLU A 69 -6.02 26.25 1.04
C GLU A 69 -4.83 27.14 1.42
N LYS A 70 -4.23 26.91 2.60
CA LYS A 70 -2.99 27.59 3.00
C LYS A 70 -1.83 27.33 2.04
N ARG A 71 -1.72 26.11 1.50
CA ARG A 71 -0.70 25.82 0.48
C ARG A 71 -0.98 26.52 -0.84
N LEU A 72 -2.23 26.57 -1.27
CA LEU A 72 -2.63 27.24 -2.52
C LEU A 72 -2.36 28.75 -2.45
N THR A 73 -2.80 29.41 -1.38
CA THR A 73 -2.55 30.84 -1.15
C THR A 73 -1.06 31.19 -1.12
N LEU A 74 -0.23 30.36 -0.47
CA LEU A 74 1.22 30.53 -0.49
C LEU A 74 1.79 30.34 -1.91
N ALA A 75 1.34 29.32 -2.65
CA ALA A 75 1.80 29.09 -4.02
C ALA A 75 1.45 30.26 -4.94
N GLU A 76 0.25 30.83 -4.81
CA GLU A 76 -0.16 32.03 -5.54
C GLU A 76 0.72 33.23 -5.20
N SER A 77 1.00 33.48 -3.91
CA SER A 77 1.87 34.58 -3.48
C SER A 77 3.30 34.44 -4.02
N LEU A 78 3.83 33.22 -4.11
CA LEU A 78 5.15 32.96 -4.66
C LEU A 78 5.16 33.12 -6.19
N SER A 79 4.12 32.63 -6.87
CA SER A 79 3.99 32.75 -8.32
C SER A 79 3.86 34.22 -8.77
N THR A 80 3.15 35.04 -8.00
CA THR A 80 3.00 36.48 -8.24
C THR A 80 4.31 37.23 -7.98
N GLN A 81 5.06 36.86 -6.94
CA GLN A 81 6.39 37.41 -6.71
C GLN A 81 7.38 37.05 -7.83
N GLU A 82 7.37 35.81 -8.31
CA GLU A 82 8.21 35.39 -9.44
C GLU A 82 7.84 36.10 -10.74
N SER A 83 6.54 36.27 -11.03
CA SER A 83 6.09 36.97 -12.22
C SER A 83 6.48 38.45 -12.19
N MET A 84 6.35 39.13 -11.04
CA MET A 84 6.86 40.49 -10.86
C MET A 84 8.38 40.56 -11.04
N ARG A 85 9.12 39.60 -10.49
CA ARG A 85 10.58 39.54 -10.66
C ARG A 85 10.97 39.38 -12.12
N ARG A 86 10.30 38.49 -12.87
CA ARG A 86 10.51 38.33 -14.32
C ARG A 86 10.16 39.59 -15.09
N ALA A 87 9.05 40.26 -14.78
CA ALA A 87 8.65 41.51 -15.41
C ALA A 87 9.65 42.66 -15.16
N MET A 88 10.20 42.77 -13.94
CA MET A 88 11.23 43.76 -13.63
C MET A 88 12.54 43.47 -14.36
N HIS A 89 12.95 42.20 -14.47
CA HIS A 89 14.11 41.83 -15.27
C HIS A 89 13.91 42.16 -16.75
N ALA A 90 12.74 41.86 -17.32
CA ALA A 90 12.41 42.20 -18.70
C ALA A 90 12.44 43.72 -18.96
N ARG A 91 11.96 44.52 -18.01
CA ARG A 91 12.04 45.99 -18.08
C ARG A 91 13.46 46.52 -17.94
N ARG A 92 14.31 45.90 -17.10
CA ARG A 92 15.73 46.27 -16.97
C ARG A 92 16.57 45.90 -18.20
N SER A 93 16.19 44.86 -18.94
CA SER A 93 16.85 44.47 -20.19
C SER A 93 16.36 45.25 -21.41
N ALA A 94 15.32 46.07 -21.29
CA ALA A 94 14.90 46.97 -22.36
C ALA A 94 15.84 48.18 -22.39
N PRO A 95 16.51 48.48 -23.52
CA PRO A 95 17.38 49.64 -23.61
C PRO A 95 16.56 50.93 -23.49
N PRO A 96 17.08 51.98 -22.81
CA PRO A 96 16.43 53.28 -22.82
C PRO A 96 16.39 53.82 -24.25
N ALA A 97 15.23 54.36 -24.65
CA ALA A 97 14.99 55.00 -25.94
C ALA A 97 15.72 56.35 -26.07
#